data_AF-A0A519ZUQ6-F1
#
_entry.id   AF-A0A519ZUQ6-F1
#
_cell.length_a   1.000
_cell.length_b   1.000
_cell.length_c   1.000
_cell.angle_alpha   90.00
_cell.angle_beta   90.00
_cell.angle_gamma   90.00
#
_symmetry.space_group_name_H-M   'P 1'
#
loop_
_entity.id
_entity.type
_entity.pdbx_description
1 polymer ?
#
loop_
_entity_poly.entity_id
_entity_poly.type
_entity_poly.pdbx_seq_one_letter_code
_entity_poly.pdbx_strand_id
1 'polypeptide(L)' 'MEQFRLEVARDGKGYFYDVHSLGNNKYDIFKDEVRVGTLQLDSKDHQHCEAIDCEIDLPLMNSIREGIILHEDVSY' A
#
# COMPACT_ATOMS: atom_id res chain seq x y z
N MET A 1 14.56 -4.38 -6.57
CA MET A 1 13.70 -4.12 -5.40
C MET A 1 13.05 -2.79 -5.68
N GLU A 2 11.74 -2.80 -5.86
CA GLU A 2 10.99 -1.60 -6.24
C GLU A 2 10.41 -0.96 -4.98
N GLN A 3 10.63 0.34 -4.85
CA GLN A 3 10.07 1.16 -3.79
C GLN A 3 9.47 2.40 -4.43
N PHE A 4 8.30 2.78 -3.99
CA PHE A 4 7.61 3.97 -4.48
C PHE A 4 6.87 4.65 -3.35
N ARG A 5 6.60 5.94 -3.54
CA ARG A 5 5.92 6.76 -2.55
C ARG A 5 4.52 7.07 -3.03
N LEU A 6 3.54 6.80 -2.17
CA LEU A 6 2.13 7.12 -2.41
C LEU A 6 1.72 8.33 -1.59
N GLU A 7 0.96 9.23 -2.22
CA GLU A 7 0.23 10.28 -1.53
C GLU A 7 -1.23 9.83 -1.38
N VAL A 8 -1.71 9.81 -0.14
CA VAL A 8 -3.08 9.45 0.20
C VAL A 8 -3.75 10.66 0.83
N ALA A 9 -4.85 11.13 0.24
CA ALA A 9 -5.66 12.18 0.83
C ALA A 9 -6.60 11.60 1.91
N ARG A 10 -6.39 11.99 3.17
CA ARG A 10 -7.26 11.63 4.30
C ARG A 10 -7.62 12.89 5.08
N ASP A 11 -8.90 13.08 5.41
CA ASP A 11 -9.38 14.25 6.17
C ASP A 11 -8.97 15.62 5.55
N GLY A 12 -8.88 15.69 4.22
CA GLY A 12 -8.47 16.90 3.49
C GLY A 12 -6.97 17.21 3.57
N LYS A 13 -6.15 16.28 4.06
CA LYS A 13 -4.69 16.38 4.13
C LYS A 13 -4.05 15.25 3.33
N GLY A 14 -3.00 15.58 2.57
CA GLY A 14 -2.15 14.60 1.91
C GLY A 14 -1.21 13.95 2.93
N TYR A 15 -1.23 12.63 3.01
CA TYR A 15 -0.31 11.83 3.80
C TYR A 15 0.56 11.03 2.85
N PHE A 16 1.87 11.04 3.09
CA PHE A 16 2.80 10.28 2.28
C PHE A 16 3.16 8.97 2.96
N TYR A 17 3.18 7.91 2.18
CA TYR A 17 3.55 6.57 2.59
C TYR A 17 4.60 6.02 1.64
N ASP A 18 5.64 5.41 2.19
CA ASP A 18 6.64 4.71 1.41
C ASP A 18 6.25 3.24 1.33
N VAL A 19 6.15 2.72 0.11
CA VAL A 19 5.71 1.35 -0.17
C VAL A 19 6.89 0.57 -0.75
N HIS A 20 7.27 -0.49 -0.06
CA HIS A 20 8.39 -1.33 -0.42
C HIS A 20 7.87 -2.70 -0.87
N SER A 21 8.11 -3.06 -2.13
CA SER A 21 7.75 -4.39 -2.63
C SER A 21 8.71 -5.44 -2.07
N LEU A 22 8.17 -6.39 -1.30
CA LEU A 22 8.88 -7.55 -0.76
C LEU A 22 8.88 -8.75 -1.73
N GLY A 23 8.13 -8.66 -2.83
CA GLY A 23 7.87 -9.76 -3.77
C GLY A 23 6.69 -10.65 -3.33
N ASN A 24 6.24 -11.54 -4.23
CA ASN A 24 5.04 -12.36 -4.05
C ASN A 24 3.79 -11.54 -3.71
N ASN A 25 3.65 -10.37 -4.34
CA ASN A 25 2.57 -9.41 -4.11
C ASN A 25 2.45 -8.94 -2.65
N LYS A 26 3.56 -8.94 -1.90
CA LYS A 26 3.65 -8.38 -0.56
C LYS A 26 4.33 -7.03 -0.59
N TYR A 27 3.80 -6.09 0.19
CA TYR A 27 4.25 -4.71 0.24
C TYR A 27 4.31 -4.28 1.70
N ASP A 28 5.48 -3.84 2.15
CA ASP A 28 5.61 -3.14 3.43
C ASP A 28 5.29 -1.67 3.25
N ILE A 29 4.53 -1.12 4.18
CA ILE A 29 4.14 0.28 4.20
C ILE A 29 4.86 0.96 5.35
N PHE A 30 5.51 2.08 5.04
CA PHE A 30 6.19 2.93 5.99
C PHE A 30 5.56 4.32 5.99
N LYS A 31 5.56 4.95 7.17
CA LYS A 31 5.21 6.34 7.37
C LYS A 31 6.30 6.97 8.24
N ASP A 32 6.92 8.04 7.76
CA ASP A 32 8.01 8.72 8.49
C ASP A 32 9.10 7.72 8.96
N GLU A 33 9.52 6.81 8.07
CA GLU A 33 10.51 5.74 8.32
C GLU A 33 10.07 4.63 9.30
N VAL A 34 8.84 4.69 9.82
CA VAL A 34 8.26 3.66 10.69
C VAL A 34 7.39 2.72 9.87
N ARG A 35 7.63 1.41 9.95
CA ARG A 35 6.76 0.40 9.32
C ARG A 35 5.41 0.43 10.02
N VAL A 36 4.37 0.82 9.29
CA VAL A 36 2.99 0.91 9.80
C VAL A 36 2.18 -0.35 9.46
N GLY A 37 2.66 -1.19 8.56
CA GLY A 37 2.05 -2.48 8.29
C GLY A 37 2.54 -3.14 7.02
N THR A 38 1.93 -4.28 6.70
CA THR A 38 2.20 -5.05 5.48
C THR A 38 0.89 -5.38 4.80
N LEU A 39 0.83 -5.07 3.51
CA LEU A 39 -0.24 -5.50 2.62
C LEU A 39 0.22 -6.70 1.81
N GLN A 40 -0.67 -7.67 1.66
CA GLN A 40 -0.56 -8.70 0.64
C GLN A 40 -1.72 -8.52 -0.35
N LEU A 41 -1.40 -8.31 -1.62
CA LEU A 41 -2.37 -8.37 -2.71
C LEU A 41 -2.51 -9.83 -3.14
N ASP A 42 -3.71 -10.39 -3.05
CA ASP A 42 -3.93 -11.75 -3.54
C ASP A 42 -3.84 -11.79 -5.07
N SER A 43 -3.03 -12.69 -5.62
CA SER A 43 -2.79 -12.80 -7.06
C SER A 43 -4.04 -13.27 -7.86
N LYS A 44 -5.09 -13.74 -7.19
CA LYS A 44 -6.34 -14.18 -7.83
C LYS A 44 -7.46 -13.16 -7.69
N ASP A 45 -7.40 -12.30 -6.67
CA ASP A 45 -8.37 -11.24 -6.46
C ASP A 45 -7.69 -10.01 -5.84
N HIS A 46 -7.30 -9.05 -6.70
CA HIS A 46 -6.67 -7.80 -6.27
C HIS A 46 -7.58 -6.93 -5.37
N GLN A 47 -8.85 -7.33 -5.12
CA GLN A 47 -9.77 -6.63 -4.22
C GLN A 47 -9.76 -7.20 -2.79
N HIS A 48 -9.10 -8.34 -2.56
CA HIS A 48 -8.89 -8.89 -1.24
C HIS A 48 -7.47 -8.54 -0.74
N CYS A 49 -7.37 -7.52 0.11
CA CYS A 49 -6.18 -7.35 0.95
C CYS A 49 -6.40 -8.02 2.30
N GLU A 50 -5.46 -8.87 2.67
CA GLU A 50 -5.26 -9.23 4.07
C GLU A 50 -4.19 -8.28 4.63
N ALA A 51 -4.58 -7.41 5.56
CA ALA A 51 -3.60 -6.70 6.38
C ALA A 51 -3.06 -7.67 7.42
N ILE A 52 -1.76 -7.89 7.38
CA ILE A 52 -1.07 -8.79 8.31
C ILE A 52 -0.81 -8.08 9.65
N ASP A 53 -0.78 -6.75 9.66
CA ASP A 53 -0.55 -5.91 10.85
C ASP A 53 -1.62 -4.82 10.98
N CYS A 54 -2.20 -4.71 12.18
CA CYS A 54 -3.48 -4.04 12.46
C CYS A 54 -3.36 -2.56 12.86
N GLU A 55 -2.27 -1.87 12.49
CA GLU A 55 -2.10 -0.42 12.76
C GLU A 55 -2.61 0.48 11.62
N ILE A 56 -3.02 -0.11 10.50
CA ILE A 56 -3.54 0.60 9.32
C ILE A 56 -5.06 0.47 9.27
N ASP A 57 -5.78 1.59 9.37
CA ASP A 57 -7.24 1.58 9.18
C ASP A 57 -7.63 1.13 7.76
N LEU A 58 -8.78 0.46 7.63
CA LEU A 58 -9.37 0.02 6.36
C LEU A 58 -9.40 1.10 5.24
N PRO A 59 -9.79 2.37 5.49
CA PRO A 59 -9.78 3.40 4.45
C PRO A 59 -8.38 3.71 3.91
N LEU A 60 -7.38 3.67 4.80
CA LEU A 60 -5.99 3.90 4.43
C LEU A 60 -5.44 2.72 3.64
N MET A 61 -5.74 1.48 4.06
CA MET A 61 -5.41 0.28 3.28
C MET A 61 -5.97 0.35 1.86
N ASN A 62 -7.24 0.72 1.71
CA ASN A 62 -7.87 0.79 0.39
C ASN A 62 -7.21 1.86 -0.49
N SER A 63 -6.89 3.03 0.07
CA SER A 63 -6.23 4.11 -0.67
C SER A 63 -4.82 3.70 -1.14
N ILE A 64 -4.06 3.02 -0.27
CA ILE A 64 -2.73 2.51 -0.60
C ILE A 64 -2.84 1.43 -1.68
N ARG A 65 -3.80 0.51 -1.56
CA ARG A 65 -4.07 -0.52 -2.56
C ARG A 65 -4.36 0.09 -3.93
N GLU A 66 -5.26 1.08 -4.00
CA GLU A 66 -5.54 1.78 -5.26
C GLU A 66 -4.28 2.41 -5.83
N GLY A 67 -3.44 3.02 -5.00
CA GLY A 67 -2.15 3.55 -5.41
C GLY A 67 -1.18 2.49 -5.96
N ILE A 68 -1.09 1.31 -5.33
CA ILE A 68 -0.27 0.19 -5.81
C ILE A 68 -0.80 -0.31 -7.17
N ILE A 69 -2.11 -0.56 -7.28
CA ILE A 69 -2.74 -1.05 -8.53
C ILE A 69 -2.53 -0.04 -9.67
N LEU A 70 -2.72 1.26 -9.42
CA LEU A 70 -2.47 2.30 -10.41
C LEU A 70 -1.01 2.35 -10.84
N HIS A 71 -0.07 2.11 -9.91
CA HIS A 71 1.36 2.07 -10.24
C HIS A 71 1.71 0.86 -11.12
N GLU A 72 1.16 -0.32 -10.81
CA GLU A 72 1.37 -1.54 -11.60
C GLU A 72 0.68 -1.49 -12.97
N ASP A 73 -0.52 -0.89 -13.08
CA ASP A 73 -1.26 -0.76 -14.34
C ASP A 73 -0.59 0.20 -15.34
N VAL A 74 0.08 1.25 -14.83
CA VAL A 74 0.81 2.24 -15.66
C VAL A 74 2.16 1.69 -16.18
N SER A 75 2.60 0.52 -15.73
CA SER A 75 3.87 -0.11 -16.13
C SER A 75 3.79 -0.90 -17.46
N TYR A 76 2.98 -0.45 -18.42
CA TYR A 76 2.76 -1.10 -19.74
C TYR A 76 3.66 -0.57 -20.85
#